data_AF-A0A0F4RHF4-F1
#
_entry.id   AF-A0A0F4RHF4-F1
#
_cell.length_a   1.000
_cell.length_b   1.000
_cell.length_c   1.000
_cell.angle_alpha   90.00
_cell.angle_beta   90.00
_cell.angle_gamma   90.00
#
_symmetry.space_group_name_H-M   'P 1'
#
loop_
_entity.id
_entity.type
_entity.pdbx_description
1 polymer ?
#
loop_
_entity_poly.entity_id
_entity_poly.type
_entity_poly.pdbx_seq_one_letter_code
_entity_poly.pdbx_strand_id
1 'polypeptide(L)'
;MYDPTFGSTALTRHLNKSDFLNQPALTDEAHKEALIAQAVTTARNGFSSLPLTPNNLAGRTIYQVNDLACDLVLRKAAQNIRRITASKQGSRIEIVRRLKLLCEEGLPFTVAKMDIEKFYPSVDQDFLSN
;
A
#
# COMPACT_ATOMS: atom_id res chain seq x y z
N MET A 1 -9.30 20.81 2.01
CA MET A 1 -7.87 20.99 1.66
C MET A 1 -7.13 19.68 1.93
N TYR A 2 -6.15 19.31 1.11
CA TYR A 2 -5.33 18.12 1.35
C TYR A 2 -4.31 18.40 2.43
N ASP A 3 -4.24 17.53 3.43
CA ASP A 3 -3.25 17.59 4.50
C ASP A 3 -2.22 16.48 4.28
N PRO A 4 -0.97 16.80 3.86
CA PRO A 4 0.09 15.81 3.71
C PRO A 4 0.75 15.43 5.04
N THR A 5 0.42 16.09 6.14
CA THR A 5 1.13 15.91 7.42
C THR A 5 0.74 14.62 8.13
N PHE A 6 1.60 14.19 9.06
CA PHE A 6 1.40 13.03 9.93
C PHE A 6 0.99 13.47 11.34
N GLY A 7 0.07 14.44 11.43
CA GLY A 7 -0.48 14.89 12.71
C GLY A 7 -1.47 13.88 13.32
N SER A 8 -1.76 14.01 14.62
CA SER A 8 -2.68 13.11 15.33
C SER A 8 -4.03 12.99 14.64
N THR A 9 -4.64 14.12 14.26
CA THR A 9 -5.93 14.14 13.55
C THR A 9 -5.87 13.45 12.18
N ALA A 10 -4.76 13.60 11.45
CA ALA A 10 -4.56 12.95 10.16
C ALA A 10 -4.42 11.43 10.31
N LEU A 11 -3.64 10.97 11.29
CA LEU A 11 -3.43 9.54 11.57
C LEU A 11 -4.68 8.86 12.14
N THR A 12 -5.44 9.54 13.00
CA THR A 12 -6.72 9.01 13.52
C THR A 12 -7.71 8.69 12.39
N ARG A 13 -7.72 9.47 11.30
CA ARG A 13 -8.57 9.23 10.12
C ARG A 13 -8.18 7.99 9.32
N HIS A 14 -7.02 7.39 9.59
CA HIS A 14 -6.57 6.16 8.95
C HIS A 14 -6.90 4.89 9.76
N LEU A 15 -7.55 5.03 10.92
CA LEU A 15 -8.17 3.91 11.62
C LEU A 15 -9.39 3.43 10.84
N ASN A 16 -9.47 2.12 10.61
CA ASN A 16 -10.55 1.44 9.92
C ASN A 16 -11.32 0.53 10.88
N LYS A 17 -12.55 0.16 10.51
CA LYS A 17 -13.39 -0.75 11.31
C LYS A 17 -12.70 -2.06 11.68
N SER A 18 -11.88 -2.62 10.78
CA SER A 18 -11.12 -3.85 11.03
C SER A 18 -10.13 -3.72 12.18
N ASP A 19 -9.56 -2.52 12.39
CA ASP A 19 -8.56 -2.30 13.44
C ASP A 19 -9.21 -2.45 14.82
N PHE A 20 -10.42 -1.92 15.00
CA PHE A 20 -11.21 -2.07 16.23
C PHE A 20 -11.66 -3.52 16.48
N LEU A 21 -11.85 -4.31 15.41
CA LEU A 21 -12.14 -5.74 15.54
C LEU A 21 -10.90 -6.54 15.96
N ASN A 22 -9.74 -6.21 15.40
CA ASN A 22 -8.48 -6.90 15.68
C ASN A 22 -7.89 -6.49 17.04
N GLN A 23 -8.11 -5.24 17.47
CA GLN A 23 -7.64 -4.72 18.75
C GLN A 23 -8.78 -3.98 19.48
N PRO A 24 -9.65 -4.71 20.20
CA PRO A 24 -10.81 -4.13 20.90
C PRO A 24 -10.45 -3.03 21.92
N ALA A 25 -9.21 -3.05 22.45
CA ALA A 25 -8.67 -2.02 23.34
C ALA A 25 -8.67 -0.61 22.73
N LEU A 26 -8.75 -0.48 21.40
CA LEU A 26 -8.92 0.82 20.73
C LEU A 26 -10.24 1.53 21.04
N THR A 27 -11.20 0.83 21.65
CA THR A 27 -12.46 1.43 22.11
C THR A 27 -12.24 2.29 23.35
N ASP A 28 -11.17 2.02 24.12
CA ASP A 28 -10.74 2.91 25.19
C ASP A 28 -10.01 4.12 24.59
N GLU A 29 -10.51 5.32 24.90
CA GLU A 29 -10.01 6.56 24.33
C GLU A 29 -8.57 6.84 24.78
N ALA A 30 -8.19 6.46 26.01
CA ALA A 30 -6.83 6.63 26.52
C ALA A 30 -5.82 5.75 25.76
N HIS A 31 -6.17 4.48 25.53
CA HIS A 31 -5.35 3.54 24.78
C HIS A 31 -5.20 3.97 23.31
N LYS A 32 -6.29 4.45 22.71
CA LYS A 32 -6.30 5.00 21.35
C LYS A 32 -5.41 6.24 21.23
N GLU A 33 -5.51 7.19 22.16
CA GLU A 33 -4.66 8.39 22.16
C GLU A 33 -3.18 8.04 22.29
N ALA A 34 -2.83 7.11 23.18
CA ALA A 34 -1.46 6.62 23.33
C ALA A 34 -0.91 6.01 22.03
N LEU A 35 -1.71 5.20 21.35
CA LEU A 35 -1.35 4.59 20.06
C LEU A 35 -1.15 5.64 18.96
N ILE A 36 -1.99 6.66 18.89
CA ILE A 36 -1.82 7.76 17.93
C ILE A 36 -0.57 8.58 18.25
N ALA A 37 -0.29 8.85 19.53
CA ALA A 37 0.93 9.53 19.94
C ALA A 37 2.20 8.74 19.56
N GLN A 38 2.16 7.41 19.70
CA GLN A 38 3.21 6.53 19.22
C GLN A 38 3.38 6.64 17.70
N ALA A 39 2.29 6.58 16.93
CA ALA A 39 2.34 6.70 15.48
C ALA A 39 2.90 8.06 15.01
N VAL A 40 2.53 9.16 15.67
CA VAL A 40 3.12 10.51 15.41
C VAL A 40 4.62 10.51 15.69
N THR A 41 5.05 9.87 16.78
CA THR A 41 6.47 9.77 17.15
C THR A 41 7.24 8.97 16.11
N THR A 42 6.71 7.83 15.67
CA THR A 42 7.28 7.01 14.60
C THR A 42 7.37 7.78 13.28
N ALA A 43 6.33 8.55 12.91
CA ALA A 43 6.36 9.35 11.69
C ALA A 43 7.45 10.45 11.73
N ARG A 44 7.71 11.03 12.90
CA ARG A 44 8.73 12.09 13.08
C ARG A 44 10.15 11.53 13.10
N ASN A 45 10.36 10.42 13.81
CA ASN A 45 11.69 9.85 14.02
C ASN A 45 12.07 8.82 12.94
N GLY A 46 11.13 8.45 12.07
CA GLY A 46 11.27 7.32 11.18
C GLY A 46 11.04 5.98 11.88
N PHE A 47 11.04 4.90 11.11
CA PHE A 47 10.92 3.55 11.64
C PHE A 47 12.27 3.11 12.23
N SER A 48 12.41 3.15 13.56
CA SER A 48 13.61 2.64 14.25
C SER A 48 13.76 1.11 14.08
N SER A 49 12.64 0.41 14.15
CA SER A 49 12.52 -1.00 13.77
C SER A 49 11.12 -1.22 13.18
N LEU A 50 11.02 -1.74 11.97
CA LEU A 50 9.75 -2.14 11.38
C LEU A 50 9.58 -3.65 11.57
N PRO A 51 8.72 -4.12 12.51
CA PRO A 51 8.55 -5.55 12.76
C PRO A 51 7.79 -6.17 11.58
N LEU A 52 8.56 -6.69 10.62
CA LEU A 52 8.06 -7.42 9.48
C LEU A 52 7.86 -8.89 9.87
N THR A 53 6.62 -9.35 9.83
CA THR A 53 6.32 -10.77 10.02
C THR A 53 6.08 -11.45 8.68
N PRO A 54 6.71 -12.61 8.44
CA PRO A 54 6.44 -13.39 7.24
C PRO A 54 5.04 -14.01 7.30
N ASN A 55 4.39 -14.13 6.15
CA ASN A 55 3.15 -14.86 5.94
C ASN A 55 3.20 -15.53 4.56
N ASN A 56 2.43 -16.59 4.34
CA ASN A 56 2.39 -17.29 3.06
C ASN A 56 1.09 -16.99 2.34
N LEU A 57 1.19 -16.42 1.14
CA LEU A 57 0.06 -16.17 0.26
C LEU A 57 0.33 -16.84 -1.10
N ALA A 58 -0.54 -17.79 -1.49
CA ALA A 58 -0.43 -18.53 -2.75
C ALA A 58 0.97 -19.15 -3.00
N GLY A 59 1.55 -19.76 -1.96
CA GLY A 59 2.87 -20.41 -2.03
C GLY A 59 4.06 -19.43 -2.03
N ARG A 60 3.84 -18.14 -1.76
CA ARG A 60 4.89 -17.12 -1.67
C ARG A 60 4.95 -16.52 -0.27
N THR A 61 6.16 -16.33 0.23
CA THR A 61 6.38 -15.59 1.47
C THR A 61 6.22 -14.09 1.20
N ILE A 62 5.27 -13.49 1.88
CA ILE A 62 5.00 -12.05 1.93
C ILE A 62 5.33 -11.52 3.32
N TYR A 63 5.68 -10.24 3.41
CA TYR A 63 5.97 -9.59 4.69
C TYR A 63 4.88 -8.58 5.03
N GLN A 64 4.49 -8.56 6.30
CA GLN A 64 3.42 -7.73 6.83
C GLN A 64 3.90 -6.99 8.07
N VAL A 65 3.35 -5.80 8.29
CA VAL A 65 3.56 -5.04 9.54
C VAL A 65 2.41 -5.36 10.48
N ASN A 66 2.72 -5.88 11.66
CA ASN A 66 1.71 -6.23 12.67
C ASN A 66 1.56 -5.17 13.77
N ASP A 67 2.41 -4.14 13.77
CA ASP A 67 2.26 -3.00 14.66
C ASP A 67 1.32 -1.95 14.05
N LEU A 68 0.19 -1.69 14.70
CA LEU A 68 -0.82 -0.78 14.19
C LEU A 68 -0.32 0.68 14.13
N ALA A 69 0.53 1.11 15.07
CA ALA A 69 1.09 2.46 15.03
C ALA A 69 1.94 2.66 13.76
N CYS A 70 2.82 1.71 13.42
CA CYS A 70 3.57 1.72 12.17
C CYS A 70 2.65 1.62 10.94
N ASP A 71 1.62 0.77 10.98
CA ASP A 71 0.69 0.58 9.86
C ASP A 71 -0.09 1.88 9.55
N LEU A 72 -0.51 2.65 10.57
CA LEU A 72 -1.14 3.96 10.36
C LEU A 72 -0.23 4.94 9.62
N VAL A 73 1.07 4.95 9.95
CA VAL A 73 2.06 5.78 9.25
C VAL A 73 2.20 5.31 7.80
N LEU A 74 2.29 4.01 7.54
CA LEU A 74 2.38 3.45 6.19
C LEU A 74 1.13 3.73 5.36
N ARG A 75 -0.07 3.61 5.93
CA ARG A 75 -1.34 3.98 5.26
C ARG A 75 -1.36 5.45 4.86
N LYS A 76 -0.91 6.33 5.75
CA LYS A 76 -0.81 7.78 5.46
C LYS A 76 0.21 8.07 4.38
N ALA A 77 1.40 7.47 4.46
CA ALA A 77 2.44 7.59 3.44
C ALA A 77 1.95 7.11 2.07
N ALA A 78 1.30 5.94 2.02
CA ALA A 78 0.73 5.39 0.79
C ALA A 78 -0.34 6.31 0.19
N GLN A 79 -1.24 6.86 1.01
CA GLN A 79 -2.23 7.84 0.55
C GLN A 79 -1.53 9.08 -0.04
N ASN A 80 -0.51 9.59 0.65
CA ASN A 80 0.22 10.77 0.21
C ASN A 80 0.91 10.54 -1.15
N ILE A 81 1.62 9.41 -1.29
CA ILE A 81 2.30 9.02 -2.53
C ILE A 81 1.29 8.89 -3.67
N ARG A 82 0.17 8.19 -3.47
CA ARG A 82 -0.87 8.04 -4.50
C ARG A 82 -1.43 9.39 -4.95
N ARG A 83 -1.58 10.33 -4.03
CA ARG A 83 -2.11 11.65 -4.34
C ARG A 83 -1.12 12.52 -5.10
N ILE A 84 0.15 12.49 -4.71
CA ILE A 84 1.23 13.28 -5.35
C ILE A 84 1.53 12.74 -6.74
N THR A 85 1.67 11.42 -6.88
CA THR A 85 2.03 10.78 -8.15
C THR A 85 0.87 10.77 -9.15
N ALA A 86 -0.37 11.03 -8.70
CA ALA A 86 -1.59 10.78 -9.45
C ALA A 86 -1.64 9.37 -10.09
N SER A 87 -0.83 8.44 -9.57
CA SER A 87 -0.67 7.09 -10.09
C SER A 87 -1.98 6.35 -9.89
N LYS A 88 -2.75 6.27 -10.97
CA LYS A 88 -3.89 5.36 -11.10
C LYS A 88 -3.38 4.18 -11.88
N GLN A 89 -3.33 3.03 -11.22
CA GLN A 89 -3.10 1.78 -11.93
C GLN A 89 -4.25 1.63 -12.94
N GLY A 90 -3.93 1.68 -14.23
CA GLY A 90 -4.93 1.55 -15.29
C GLY A 90 -5.66 0.22 -15.13
N SER A 91 -6.96 0.22 -15.40
CA SER A 91 -7.74 -1.03 -15.40
C SER A 91 -7.19 -1.95 -16.48
N ARG A 92 -6.50 -3.02 -16.08
CA ARG A 92 -5.96 -4.03 -17.01
C ARG A 92 -7.04 -4.54 -17.96
N ILE A 93 -8.26 -4.74 -17.44
CA ILE A 93 -9.42 -5.19 -18.22
C ILE A 93 -9.76 -4.16 -19.30
N GLU A 94 -9.79 -2.88 -18.94
CA GLU A 94 -10.12 -1.81 -19.85
C GLU A 94 -9.06 -1.63 -20.95
N ILE A 95 -7.78 -1.68 -20.57
CA ILE A 95 -6.65 -1.59 -21.51
C ILE A 95 -6.75 -2.71 -22.55
N VAL A 96 -6.93 -3.96 -22.10
CA VAL A 96 -7.06 -5.12 -23.01
C VAL A 96 -8.28 -4.97 -23.91
N ARG A 97 -9.42 -4.53 -23.38
CA ARG A 97 -10.64 -4.33 -24.17
C ARG A 97 -10.45 -3.30 -25.27
N ARG A 98 -9.86 -2.13 -24.94
CA ARG A 98 -9.62 -1.05 -25.91
C ARG A 98 -8.62 -1.47 -26.99
N LEU A 99 -7.56 -2.19 -26.62
CA LEU A 99 -6.58 -2.71 -27.58
C LEU A 99 -7.21 -3.70 -28.56
N LYS A 100 -8.07 -4.61 -28.09
CA LYS A 100 -8.79 -5.53 -28.98
C LYS A 100 -9.65 -4.77 -29.99
N LEU A 101 -10.47 -3.83 -29.54
CA LEU A 101 -11.31 -3.02 -30.42
C LEU A 101 -10.50 -2.27 -31.48
N LEU A 102 -9.37 -1.68 -31.08
CA LEU A 102 -8.48 -0.98 -32.00
C LEU A 102 -7.86 -1.92 -33.06
N CYS A 103 -7.46 -3.13 -32.65
CA CYS A 103 -6.88 -4.11 -33.57
C CYS A 103 -7.92 -4.82 -34.45
N GLU A 104 -9.19 -4.87 -34.03
CA GLU A 104 -10.32 -5.41 -34.80
C GLU A 104 -10.73 -4.50 -35.97
N GLU A 105 -10.32 -3.23 -35.98
CA GLU A 105 -10.60 -2.30 -37.08
C GLU A 105 -9.82 -2.66 -38.36
N GLY A 106 -10.39 -3.55 -39.16
CA GLY A 106 -10.11 -3.69 -40.58
C GLY A 106 -9.10 -4.78 -40.98
N LEU A 107 -8.49 -5.48 -40.02
CA LEU A 107 -7.55 -6.57 -40.31
C LEU A 107 -7.67 -7.73 -39.29
N PRO A 108 -7.49 -8.99 -39.72
CA PRO A 108 -7.28 -10.10 -38.78
C PRO A 108 -6.03 -9.87 -37.95
N PHE A 109 -6.10 -10.12 -36.64
CA PHE A 109 -4.97 -9.96 -35.72
C PHE A 109 -4.93 -11.12 -34.73
N THR A 110 -3.77 -11.29 -34.09
CA THR A 110 -3.54 -12.28 -33.03
C THR A 110 -2.98 -11.55 -31.81
N VAL A 111 -3.55 -11.80 -30.63
CA VAL A 111 -3.05 -11.23 -29.37
C VAL A 111 -2.19 -12.24 -28.65
N ALA A 112 -0.89 -11.96 -28.53
CA ALA A 112 0.01 -12.68 -27.64
C ALA A 112 0.03 -11.98 -26.27
N LYS A 113 -0.35 -12.69 -25.21
CA LYS A 113 -0.26 -12.19 -23.83
C LYS A 113 0.99 -12.77 -23.18
N MET A 114 1.88 -11.89 -22.74
CA MET A 114 3.07 -12.25 -21.95
C MET A 114 2.87 -11.82 -20.50
N ASP A 115 3.41 -12.59 -19.57
CA ASP A 115 3.43 -12.26 -18.14
C ASP A 115 4.83 -12.56 -17.59
N ILE A 116 5.26 -11.79 -16.60
CA ILE A 116 6.58 -11.99 -15.97
C ILE A 116 6.36 -12.78 -14.69
N GLU A 117 6.87 -14.00 -14.66
CA GLU A 117 6.85 -14.79 -13.44
C GLU A 117 7.68 -14.08 -12.36
N LYS A 118 7.06 -13.86 -11.18
CA LYS A 118 7.73 -13.26 -10.02
C LYS A 118 8.44 -11.93 -10.36
N PHE A 119 7.71 -11.00 -11.01
CA PHE A 119 8.22 -9.69 -11.41
C PHE A 119 9.09 -8.98 -10.35
N TYR A 120 8.61 -8.80 -9.11
CA TYR A 120 9.37 -8.08 -8.09
C TYR A 120 10.72 -8.74 -7.75
N PRO A 121 10.78 -10.06 -7.47
CA PRO A 121 12.05 -10.77 -7.32
C PRO A 121 12.96 -10.76 -8.56
N SER A 122 12.41 -10.63 -9.77
CA SER A 122 13.22 -10.63 -11.00
C SER A 122 13.88 -9.29 -11.32
N VAL A 123 13.58 -8.23 -10.55
CA VAL A 123 14.21 -6.91 -10.75
C VAL A 123 15.63 -6.92 -10.21
N ASP A 124 16.58 -6.52 -11.04
CA ASP A 124 17.99 -6.32 -10.64
C ASP A 124 18.09 -5.17 -9.63
N GLN A 125 18.45 -5.50 -8.39
CA GLN A 125 18.57 -4.52 -7.31
C GLN A 125 19.86 -3.71 -7.40
N ASP A 126 20.93 -4.26 -7.98
CA ASP A 126 22.20 -3.56 -8.15
C ASP A 126 22.05 -2.45 -9.19
N PHE A 127 21.23 -2.68 -10.22
CA PHE A 127 20.86 -1.64 -11.17
C PHE A 127 20.08 -0.48 -10.53
N LEU A 128 19.18 -0.76 -9.57
CA LEU A 128 18.31 0.25 -8.95
C LEU A 128 18.96 1.06 -7.83
N SER A 129 20.11 0.64 -7.32
CA SER A 129 20.77 1.25 -6.16
C SER A 129 21.86 2.27 -6.53
N ASN A 130 22.08 2.52 -7.83
CA ASN A 130 22.89 3.62 -8.37
C ASN A 130 22.03 4.85 -8.68
#